data_AF-A0A1E7GXB5-F1
#
_entry.id   AF-A0A1E7GXB5-F1
#
_cell.length_a   1.000
_cell.length_b   1.000
_cell.length_c   1.000
_cell.angle_alpha   90.00
_cell.angle_beta   90.00
_cell.angle_gamma   90.00
#
_symmetry.space_group_name_H-M   'P 1'
#
loop_
_entity.id
_entity.type
_entity.pdbx_description
1 polymer ?
#
loop_
_entity_poly.entity_id
_entity_poly.type
_entity_poly.pdbx_seq_one_letter_code
_entity_poly.pdbx_strand_id
1 'polypeptide(L)'
;MDILEWVRPRPIGDGEYAYEVWIDPRTGQEVDRCPWLKRLSNNGRYFCRIHEVKPTICRYFPGSKKHAHEIGCKGFDPIEGSPQPPANRAYAPEGKLRG
;
A
#
# COMPACT_ATOMS: atom_id res chain seq x y z
N MET A 1 12.64 2.22 -15.88
CA MET A 1 12.23 3.15 -14.80
C MET A 1 12.72 2.56 -13.52
N ASP A 2 13.51 3.33 -12.77
CA ASP A 2 13.99 2.88 -11.47
C ASP A 2 12.85 3.07 -10.44
N ILE A 3 12.60 2.04 -9.64
CA ILE A 3 11.54 2.07 -8.62
C ILE A 3 11.95 2.99 -7.47
N LEU A 4 13.25 3.09 -7.18
CA LEU A 4 13.78 3.89 -6.08
C LEU A 4 13.73 5.39 -6.37
N GLU A 5 13.63 5.81 -7.63
CA GLU A 5 13.37 7.21 -8.01
C GLU A 5 12.03 7.74 -7.44
N TRP A 6 11.09 6.85 -7.09
CA TRP A 6 9.80 7.20 -6.50
C TRP A 6 9.81 7.25 -4.96
N VAL A 7 10.99 7.11 -4.35
CA VAL A 7 11.21 7.12 -2.90
C VAL A 7 12.11 8.31 -2.57
N ARG A 8 11.65 9.18 -1.68
CA ARG A 8 12.44 10.31 -1.20
C ARG A 8 12.91 10.06 0.24
N PRO A 9 14.22 9.96 0.49
CA PRO A 9 14.75 9.94 1.85
C PRO A 9 14.59 11.34 2.48
N ARG A 10 14.17 11.37 3.73
CA ARG A 10 14.07 12.56 4.59
C ARG A 10 14.91 12.36 5.84
N PRO A 11 15.95 13.18 6.07
CA PRO A 11 16.69 13.10 7.31
C PRO A 11 15.80 13.51 8.48
N ILE A 12 15.82 12.72 9.56
CA ILE A 12 15.05 12.99 10.79
C ILE A 12 15.93 13.32 12.00
N GLY A 13 17.26 13.31 11.83
CA GLY A 13 18.25 13.56 12.89
C GLY A 13 19.18 12.37 13.10
N ASP A 14 20.34 12.58 13.73
CA ASP A 14 21.26 11.52 14.18
C ASP A 14 21.67 10.47 13.12
N GLY A 15 21.67 10.85 11.84
CA GLY A 15 21.97 9.95 10.72
C GLY A 15 20.82 9.02 10.33
N GLU A 16 19.64 9.17 10.94
CA GLU A 16 18.43 8.44 10.61
C GLU A 16 17.63 9.10 9.48
N TYR A 17 16.94 8.25 8.71
CA TYR A 17 16.12 8.65 7.57
C TYR A 17 14.72 8.06 7.67
N ALA A 18 13.71 8.91 7.50
CA ALA A 18 12.40 8.50 7.06
C ALA A 18 12.37 8.40 5.53
N TYR A 19 11.44 7.62 4.98
CA TYR A 19 11.29 7.46 3.53
C TYR A 19 9.86 7.81 3.13
N GLU A 20 9.71 8.89 2.36
CA GLU A 20 8.47 9.22 1.67
C GLU A 20 8.36 8.35 0.41
N VAL A 21 7.21 7.73 0.17
CA VAL A 21 6.95 6.93 -1.03
C VAL A 21 5.94 7.63 -1.92
N TRP A 22 5.99 7.31 -3.22
CA TRP A 22 5.07 7.84 -4.23
C TRP A 22 5.29 9.32 -4.51
N ILE A 23 6.56 9.70 -4.60
CA ILE A 23 6.97 10.99 -5.13
C ILE A 23 7.18 10.84 -6.64
N ASP A 24 6.52 11.63 -7.47
CA ASP A 24 6.79 11.64 -8.91
C ASP A 24 8.20 12.20 -9.14
N PRO A 25 9.14 11.42 -9.74
CA PRO A 25 10.51 11.86 -9.94
C PRO A 25 10.65 13.03 -10.92
N ARG A 26 9.62 13.32 -11.72
CA ARG A 26 9.63 14.42 -12.69
C ARG A 26 9.20 15.74 -12.07
N THR A 27 8.27 15.72 -11.13
CA THR A 27 7.70 16.93 -10.51
C THR A 27 8.18 17.15 -9.08
N GLY A 28 8.66 16.09 -8.42
CA GLY A 28 8.98 16.10 -7.00
C GLY A 28 7.74 16.18 -6.09
N GLN A 29 6.55 15.96 -6.61
CA GLN A 29 5.30 16.03 -5.84
C GLN A 29 4.82 14.65 -5.43
N GLU A 30 4.15 14.57 -4.29
CA GLU A 30 3.40 13.38 -3.89
C GLU A 30 2.29 13.11 -4.90
N VAL A 31 2.08 11.84 -5.24
CA VAL A 31 0.93 11.43 -6.04
C VAL A 31 -0.16 10.83 -5.16
N ASP A 32 -1.41 11.13 -5.47
CA ASP A 32 -2.58 10.68 -4.70
C ASP A 32 -2.78 9.17 -4.69
N ARG A 33 -2.09 8.44 -5.58
CA ARG A 33 -2.21 6.98 -5.69
C ARG A 33 -0.90 6.30 -6.03
N CYS A 34 -0.73 5.09 -5.52
CA CYS A 34 0.36 4.20 -5.89
C CYS A 34 0.51 4.07 -7.42
N PRO A 35 1.66 4.46 -8.01
CA PRO A 35 1.89 4.37 -9.46
C PRO A 35 2.00 2.92 -9.94
N TRP A 36 2.24 1.99 -9.02
CA TRP A 36 2.42 0.57 -9.30
C TRP A 36 1.12 -0.24 -9.20
N LEU A 37 0.07 0.34 -8.61
CA LEU A 37 -1.22 -0.32 -8.48
C LEU A 37 -1.97 -0.27 -9.82
N LYS A 38 -2.37 -1.43 -10.33
CA LYS A 38 -3.11 -1.56 -11.58
C LYS A 38 -4.35 -2.39 -11.39
N ARG A 39 -5.44 -2.00 -12.05
CA ARG A 39 -6.67 -2.77 -12.10
C ARG A 39 -6.47 -3.96 -13.04
N LEU A 40 -6.80 -5.17 -12.58
CA LEU A 40 -6.71 -6.43 -13.32
C LEU A 40 -7.89 -6.61 -14.27
N SER A 41 -9.10 -6.22 -13.84
CA SER A 41 -10.32 -6.36 -14.65
C SER A 41 -11.45 -5.48 -14.14
N ASN A 42 -12.61 -5.53 -14.79
CA ASN A 42 -13.80 -4.77 -14.42
C ASN A 42 -14.38 -5.14 -13.04
N ASN A 43 -13.99 -6.26 -12.43
CA ASN A 43 -14.45 -6.68 -11.10
C ASN A 43 -13.77 -5.96 -9.91
N GLY A 44 -13.09 -4.85 -10.16
CA GLY A 44 -12.48 -4.04 -9.10
C GLY A 44 -11.23 -4.65 -8.46
N ARG A 45 -10.68 -5.76 -9.00
CA ARG A 45 -9.41 -6.32 -8.50
C ARG A 45 -8.21 -5.49 -8.92
N TYR A 46 -7.28 -5.29 -7.99
CA TYR A 46 -6.00 -4.60 -8.24
C TYR A 46 -4.81 -5.55 -8.02
N PHE A 47 -3.71 -5.28 -8.73
CA PHE A 47 -2.41 -5.90 -8.49
C PHE A 47 -1.29 -4.86 -8.47
N CYS A 48 -0.19 -5.21 -7.81
CA CYS A 48 1.02 -4.42 -7.80
C CYS A 48 1.93 -4.89 -8.95
N ARG A 49 2.22 -4.01 -9.91
CA ARG A 49 3.07 -4.35 -11.06
C ARG A 49 4.52 -4.72 -10.71
N ILE A 50 4.99 -4.27 -9.54
CA ILE A 50 6.35 -4.52 -9.07
C ILE A 50 6.40 -5.62 -8.02
N HIS A 51 5.38 -6.50 -7.94
CA HIS A 51 5.24 -7.48 -6.85
C HIS A 51 6.53 -8.27 -6.59
N GLU A 52 7.12 -8.84 -7.64
CA GLU A 52 8.35 -9.65 -7.57
C GLU A 52 9.60 -8.85 -7.18
N VAL A 53 9.64 -7.57 -7.53
CA VAL A 53 10.80 -6.68 -7.34
C VAL A 53 10.53 -5.58 -6.32
N LYS A 54 9.54 -5.79 -5.43
CA LYS A 54 9.16 -4.80 -4.43
C LYS A 54 10.37 -4.42 -3.58
N PRO A 55 10.75 -3.13 -3.54
CA PRO A 55 11.73 -2.64 -2.59
C PRO A 55 11.23 -2.89 -1.16
N THR A 56 12.16 -2.99 -0.22
CA THR A 56 11.87 -3.19 1.21
C THR A 56 10.82 -2.19 1.72
N ILE A 57 10.97 -0.90 1.41
CA ILE A 57 10.00 0.13 1.83
C ILE A 57 8.57 -0.12 1.30
N CYS A 58 8.43 -0.62 0.06
CA CYS A 58 7.12 -0.95 -0.53
C CYS A 58 6.50 -2.25 0.03
N ARG A 59 7.27 -3.09 0.72
CA ARG A 59 6.73 -4.28 1.41
C ARG A 59 6.04 -3.90 2.72
N TYR A 60 6.53 -2.86 3.39
CA TYR A 60 5.96 -2.32 4.62
C TYR A 60 4.87 -1.27 4.38
N PHE A 61 4.59 -0.92 3.12
CA PHE A 61 3.59 0.08 2.76
C PHE A 61 2.35 -0.57 2.10
N PRO A 62 1.12 -0.27 2.57
CA PRO A 62 0.78 0.56 3.73
C PRO A 62 1.08 -0.16 5.05
N GLY A 63 1.54 0.58 6.06
CA GLY A 63 1.95 0.00 7.35
C GLY A 63 0.82 -0.65 8.18
N SER A 64 -0.43 -0.39 7.83
CA SER A 64 -1.60 -1.05 8.43
C SER A 64 -2.82 -0.93 7.50
N LYS A 65 -3.88 -1.71 7.77
CA LYS A 65 -5.17 -1.56 7.06
C LYS A 65 -5.79 -0.17 7.29
N LYS A 66 -5.68 0.35 8.51
CA LYS A 66 -6.12 1.72 8.84
C LYS A 66 -5.40 2.74 7.95
N HIS A 67 -4.07 2.67 7.88
CA HIS A 67 -3.27 3.53 7.00
C HIS A 67 -3.68 3.36 5.54
N ALA A 68 -3.92 2.13 5.07
CA ALA A 68 -4.40 1.86 3.72
C ALA A 68 -5.72 2.57 3.40
N HIS A 69 -6.67 2.61 4.35
CA HIS A 69 -7.94 3.32 4.18
C HIS A 69 -7.76 4.84 4.21
N GLU A 70 -6.93 5.36 5.12
CA GLU A 70 -6.65 6.80 5.24
C GLU A 70 -6.05 7.39 3.96
N ILE A 71 -5.25 6.62 3.23
CA ILE A 71 -4.66 7.02 1.94
C ILE A 71 -5.46 6.56 0.71
N GLY A 72 -6.65 5.96 0.90
CA GLY A 72 -7.50 5.51 -0.22
C GLY A 72 -6.91 4.38 -1.08
N CYS A 73 -6.14 3.46 -0.50
CA CYS A 73 -5.51 2.37 -1.24
C CYS A 73 -6.51 1.29 -1.68
N LYS A 74 -6.90 1.35 -2.96
CA LYS A 74 -7.85 0.40 -3.56
C LYS A 74 -7.42 -1.08 -3.56
N GLY A 75 -6.16 -1.36 -3.28
CA GLY A 75 -5.68 -2.73 -3.08
C GLY A 75 -6.21 -3.40 -1.81
N PHE A 76 -6.78 -2.62 -0.89
CA PHE A 76 -7.38 -3.08 0.37
C PHE A 76 -8.91 -2.95 0.39
N ASP A 77 -9.51 -2.45 -0.70
CA ASP A 77 -10.96 -2.38 -0.82
C ASP A 77 -11.55 -3.79 -0.96
N PRO A 78 -12.77 -4.03 -0.44
CA PRO A 78 -13.50 -5.24 -0.74
C PRO A 78 -13.61 -5.42 -2.26
N ILE A 79 -13.42 -6.66 -2.72
CA ILE A 79 -13.65 -6.98 -4.12
C ILE A 79 -15.14 -6.71 -4.42
N GLU A 80 -15.44 -6.00 -5.50
CA GLU A 80 -16.82 -5.74 -5.92
C GLU A 80 -17.58 -7.07 -6.04
N GLY A 81 -18.68 -7.21 -5.30
CA GLY A 81 -19.47 -8.45 -5.24
C GLY A 81 -19.01 -9.47 -4.18
N SER A 82 -17.98 -9.17 -3.38
CA SER A 82 -17.63 -10.00 -2.21
C SER A 82 -18.69 -9.85 -1.09
N PRO A 83 -19.07 -10.94 -0.40
CA PRO A 83 -19.96 -10.83 0.76
C PRO A 83 -19.31 -9.94 1.82
N GLN A 84 -19.99 -8.86 2.22
CA GLN A 84 -19.51 -8.06 3.35
C GLN A 84 -19.61 -8.91 4.63
N PRO A 85 -18.58 -8.92 5.49
CA PRO A 85 -18.73 -9.48 6.82
C PRO A 85 -19.82 -8.70 7.56
N PRO A 86 -20.62 -9.36 8.43
CA PRO A 86 -21.64 -8.68 9.20
C PRO A 86 -21.01 -7.54 10.03
N ALA A 87 -21.70 -6.39 10.05
CA ALA A 87 -21.22 -5.08 10.53
C ALA A 87 -20.71 -5.05 12.00
N ASN A 88 -20.89 -6.14 12.73
CA ASN A 88 -20.71 -6.26 14.17
C ASN A 88 -19.63 -7.31 14.55
N ARG A 89 -18.83 -7.79 13.59
CA ARG A 89 -17.68 -8.64 13.89
C ARG A 89 -16.42 -7.78 13.95
N ALA A 90 -16.01 -7.42 15.17
CA ALA A 90 -14.67 -6.90 15.42
C ALA A 90 -13.66 -7.80 14.69
N TYR A 91 -12.79 -7.21 13.87
CA TYR A 91 -11.75 -7.92 13.13
C TYR A 91 -10.87 -8.63 14.16
N ALA A 92 -11.08 -9.94 14.37
CA ALA A 92 -10.24 -10.71 15.27
C ALA A 92 -8.82 -10.67 14.70
N PRO A 93 -7.80 -10.29 15.48
CA PRO A 93 -6.43 -10.34 14.99
C PRO A 93 -6.12 -11.78 14.59
N GLU A 94 -5.63 -11.95 13.36
CA GLU A 94 -5.28 -13.25 12.82
C GLU A 94 -4.20 -13.90 13.70
N GLY A 95 -4.50 -15.07 14.27
CA GLY A 95 -3.55 -15.77 15.12
C GLY A 95 -4.19 -16.62 16.22
N LYS A 96 -4.94 -17.66 15.86
CA LYS A 96 -5.01 -18.86 16.71
C LYS A 96 -5.10 -20.10 15.83
N LEU A 97 -3.93 -20.63 15.49
CA LEU A 97 -3.78 -22.03 15.08
C LEU A 97 -4.42 -22.87 16.18
N ARG A 98 -5.51 -23.56 15.86
CA ARG A 98 -6.09 -24.59 16.73
C ARG A 98 -5.28 -25.86 16.51
N GLY A 99 -4.60 -26.30 17.55
CA GLY A 99 -4.34 -27.73 17.77
C GLY A 99 -5.58 -28.41 18.32
#